data_AF-A0A8S3CYY9-F1
#
_entry.id   AF-A0A8S3CYY9-F1
#
_cell.length_a   1.000
_cell.length_b   1.000
_cell.length_c   1.000
_cell.angle_alpha   90.00
_cell.angle_beta   90.00
_cell.angle_gamma   90.00
#
_symmetry.space_group_name_H-M   'P 1'
#
loop_
_entity.id
_entity.type
_entity.pdbx_description
1 polymer ?
#
loop_
_entity_poly.entity_id
_entity_poly.type
_entity_poly.pdbx_seq_one_letter_code
_entity_poly.pdbx_strand_id
1 'polypeptide(L)' 'MINSCRKQYQGNQSVMKQIEEFSMNYDENKAAEWYSKDIFLFRLLNRALRTENIDIIYKFRFFIADLHRQLDKMHR' A
#
# COMPACT_ATOMS: atom_id res chain seq x y z
N MET A 1 -6.75 2.09 -6.63
CA MET A 1 -5.38 1.82 -6.17
C MET A 1 -4.66 0.80 -7.06
N ILE A 2 -5.00 -0.49 -7.00
CA ILE A 2 -4.26 -1.60 -7.64
C ILE A 2 -4.03 -1.43 -9.14
N ASN A 3 -5.04 -1.03 -9.91
CA ASN A 3 -4.88 -0.82 -11.35
C ASN A 3 -3.85 0.27 -11.69
N SER A 4 -3.67 1.28 -10.83
CA SER A 4 -2.60 2.27 -11.01
C SER A 4 -1.23 1.67 -10.72
N CYS A 5 -1.10 0.80 -9.70
CA CYS A 5 0.13 0.08 -9.43
C CYS A 5 0.51 -0.83 -10.60
N ARG A 6 -0.43 -1.61 -11.14
CA ARG A 6 -0.21 -2.48 -12.30
C ARG A 6 0.35 -1.72 -13.50
N LYS A 7 -0.21 -0.53 -13.79
CA LYS A 7 0.29 0.35 -14.86
C LYS A 7 1.67 0.90 -14.55
N GLN A 8 1.90 1.38 -13.33
CA GLN A 8 3.17 1.99 -12.93
C GLN A 8 4.34 1.00 -12.94
N TYR A 9 4.09 -0.26 -12.57
CA TYR A 9 5.10 -1.32 -12.48
C TYR A 9 5.03 -2.30 -13.64
N GLN A 10 4.38 -1.93 -14.75
CA GLN A 10 4.35 -2.74 -15.95
C GLN A 10 5.78 -3.06 -16.42
N GLY A 11 6.07 -4.34 -16.63
CA GLY A 11 7.42 -4.82 -16.98
C GLY A 11 8.30 -5.23 -15.79
N ASN A 12 7.98 -4.81 -14.56
CA ASN A 12 8.65 -5.31 -13.36
C ASN A 12 7.92 -6.55 -12.82
N GLN A 13 8.33 -7.74 -13.27
CA GLN A 13 7.68 -9.00 -12.91
C GLN A 13 7.69 -9.30 -11.40
N SER A 14 8.74 -8.87 -10.69
CA SER A 14 8.85 -9.06 -9.24
C SER A 14 7.79 -8.24 -8.51
N VAL A 15 7.69 -6.94 -8.82
CA VAL A 15 6.68 -6.07 -8.22
C VAL A 15 5.27 -6.44 -8.66
N MET A 16 5.09 -6.91 -9.90
CA MET A 16 3.79 -7.37 -10.38
C MET A 16 3.26 -8.55 -9.55
N LYS A 17 4.12 -9.53 -9.22
CA LYS A 17 3.75 -10.64 -8.33
C LYS A 17 3.32 -10.15 -6.95
N GLN A 18 4.03 -9.18 -6.38
CA GLN A 18 3.65 -8.57 -5.09
C GLN A 18 2.29 -7.85 -5.17
N ILE A 19 2.01 -7.16 -6.28
CA ILE A 19 0.74 -6.48 -6.51
C ILE A 19 -0.41 -7.48 -6.60
N GLU A 20 -0.22 -8.60 -7.31
CA GLU A 20 -1.24 -9.65 -7.39
C GLU A 20 -1.45 -10.37 -6.05
N GLU A 21 -0.35 -10.70 -5.35
CA GLU A 21 -0.43 -11.31 -4.02
C GLU A 21 -1.18 -10.40 -3.04
N PHE A 22 -0.87 -9.10 -3.03
CA PHE A 22 -1.61 -8.13 -2.25
C PHE A 22 -3.08 -8.08 -2.69
N SER A 23 -3.35 -8.00 -4.00
CA SER A 23 -4.72 -7.90 -4.51
C SER A 23 -5.60 -9.11 -4.15
N MET A 24 -5.01 -10.30 -4.00
CA MET A 24 -5.73 -11.53 -3.68
C MET A 24 -5.87 -11.78 -2.18
N ASN A 25 -4.88 -11.34 -1.39
CA ASN A 25 -4.78 -11.71 0.03
C ASN A 25 -4.92 -10.52 1.00
N TYR A 26 -5.21 -9.32 0.48
CA TYR A 26 -5.40 -8.15 1.34
C TYR A 26 -6.63 -8.31 2.23
N ASP A 27 -6.43 -8.05 3.51
CA ASP A 27 -7.45 -7.93 4.54
C ASP A 27 -7.16 -6.66 5.34
N GLU A 28 -8.20 -5.91 5.69
CA GLU A 28 -8.11 -4.65 6.44
C GLU A 28 -7.46 -4.81 7.83
N ASN A 29 -7.54 -6.00 8.44
CA ASN A 29 -6.88 -6.32 9.71
C ASN A 29 -5.43 -6.77 9.51
N LYS A 30 -4.89 -6.70 8.29
CA LYS A 30 -3.48 -6.99 7.97
C LYS A 30 -2.77 -5.80 7.31
N ALA A 31 -3.38 -4.62 7.30
CA ALA A 31 -2.80 -3.42 6.68
C ALA A 31 -1.39 -3.07 7.20
N ALA A 32 -1.15 -3.16 8.52
CA ALA A 32 0.15 -2.93 9.15
C ALA A 32 1.20 -3.98 8.76
N GLU A 33 0.80 -5.25 8.62
CA GLU A 33 1.69 -6.32 8.12
C GLU A 33 2.05 -6.06 6.65
N TRP A 34 1.09 -5.67 5.82
CA TRP A 34 1.34 -5.33 4.43
C TRP A 34 2.21 -4.07 4.26
N TYR A 35 2.06 -3.10 5.17
CA TYR A 35 2.87 -1.89 5.18
C TYR A 35 4.31 -2.13 5.66
N SER A 36 4.52 -3.08 6.59
CA SER A 36 5.86 -3.39 7.12
C SER A 36 6.70 -4.24 6.16
N LYS A 37 6.07 -4.93 5.22
CA LYS A 37 6.77 -5.58 4.10
C LYS A 37 7.44 -4.50 3.24
N ASP A 38 8.76 -4.61 2.99
CA ASP A 38 9.49 -3.73 2.06
C ASP A 38 9.15 -4.04 0.58
N ILE A 39 7.87 -3.90 0.25
CA ILE A 39 7.30 -4.13 -1.06
C ILE A 39 6.86 -2.81 -1.69
N PHE A 40 6.13 -2.88 -2.81
CA PHE A 40 5.67 -1.70 -3.53
C PHE A 40 4.89 -0.69 -2.67
N LEU A 41 4.07 -1.16 -1.72
CA LEU A 41 3.24 -0.31 -0.85
C LEU A 41 4.08 0.60 0.03
N PHE A 42 5.03 0.02 0.76
CA PHE A 42 5.92 0.76 1.64
C PHE A 42 6.66 1.86 0.87
N ARG A 43 7.29 1.52 -0.26
CA ARG A 43 8.07 2.47 -1.06
C ARG A 43 7.20 3.58 -1.65
N LEU A 44 6.04 3.22 -2.19
CA LEU A 44 5.15 4.16 -2.84
C LEU A 44 4.53 5.14 -1.84
N LEU A 45 4.05 4.66 -0.70
CA LEU A 45 3.44 5.50 0.33
C LEU A 45 4.48 6.40 1.01
N ASN A 46 5.64 5.87 1.40
CA ASN A 46 6.70 6.70 2.00
C ASN A 46 7.17 7.80 1.06
N ARG A 47 7.31 7.47 -0.24
CA ARG A 47 7.64 8.49 -1.25
C ARG A 47 6.53 9.53 -1.35
N ALA A 48 5.27 9.11 -1.48
CA ALA A 48 4.14 10.02 -1.61
C ALA A 48 3.98 10.96 -0.41
N LEU A 49 4.15 10.45 0.81
CA LEU A 49 4.12 11.24 2.04
C LEU A 49 5.28 12.24 2.08
N ARG A 50 6.51 11.82 1.75
CA ARG A 50 7.69 12.70 1.74
C ARG A 50 7.60 13.81 0.69
N THR A 51 6.98 13.55 -0.45
CA THR A 51 6.81 14.53 -1.53
C THR A 51 5.46 15.24 -1.49
N GLU A 52 4.65 15.01 -0.45
CA GLU A 52 3.28 15.54 -0.33
C GLU A 52 2.45 15.31 -1.62
N ASN A 53 2.61 14.15 -2.26
CA ASN A 53 1.87 13.82 -3.48
C ASN A 53 0.43 13.44 -3.11
N ILE A 54 -0.43 14.46 -3.05
CA ILE A 54 -1.83 14.34 -2.63
C ILE A 54 -2.59 13.36 -3.53
N ASP A 55 -2.29 13.28 -4.83
CA ASP A 55 -2.95 12.35 -5.74
C ASP A 55 -2.70 10.89 -5.35
N ILE A 56 -1.46 10.54 -4.99
CA ILE A 56 -1.12 9.19 -4.52
C ILE A 56 -1.73 8.97 -3.14
N ILE A 57 -1.58 9.90 -2.21
CA ILE A 57 -2.15 9.78 -0.86
C ILE A 57 -3.66 9.54 -0.95
N TYR A 58 -4.38 10.34 -1.73
CA TYR A 58 -5.81 10.21 -1.94
C TYR A 58 -6.18 8.89 -2.64
N LYS A 59 -5.39 8.43 -3.61
CA LYS A 59 -5.61 7.14 -4.30
C LYS A 59 -5.43 5.93 -3.39
N PHE A 60 -4.65 6.07 -2.33
CA PHE A 60 -4.40 5.04 -1.31
C PHE A 60 -5.16 5.27 0.01
N ARG A 61 -6.06 6.26 0.05
CA ARG A 61 -6.78 6.68 1.28
C ARG A 61 -7.45 5.53 2.04
N PHE A 62 -7.98 4.52 1.35
CA PHE A 62 -8.62 3.36 2.01
C PHE A 62 -7.59 2.52 2.75
N PHE A 63 -6.48 2.17 2.11
CA PHE A 63 -5.38 1.45 2.75
C PHE A 63 -4.78 2.25 3.91
N ILE A 64 -4.61 3.57 3.75
CA ILE A 64 -4.12 4.45 4.81
C ILE A 64 -5.08 4.47 6.00
N ALA A 65 -6.39 4.51 5.76
CA ALA A 65 -7.40 4.45 6.81
C ALA A 65 -7.37 3.11 7.57
N ASP A 66 -7.22 1.99 6.86
CA ASP A 66 -7.11 0.66 7.48
C ASP A 66 -5.82 0.54 8.29
N LEU A 67 -4.70 1.03 7.74
CA LEU A 67 -3.41 1.08 8.43
C LEU A 67 -3.52 1.89 9.73
N HIS A 68 -4.11 3.08 9.68
CA HIS A 68 -4.32 3.91 10.87
C HIS A 68 -5.17 3.20 11.92
N ARG A 69 -6.31 2.62 11.52
CA ARG A 69 -7.18 1.87 12.44
C ARG A 69 -6.47 0.70 13.09
N GLN A 70 -5.63 -0.02 12.34
CA GLN A 70 -4.89 -1.14 12.90
C GLN A 70 -3.80 -0.68 13.86
N LEU A 71 -3.06 0.38 13.53
CA LEU A 71 -2.06 0.96 14.42
C LEU A 71 -2.69 1.50 15.71
N ASP A 72 -3.86 2.12 15.64
CA ASP A 72 -4.60 2.57 16.83
C ASP A 72 -5.02 1.40 17.71
N LYS A 73 -5.46 0.28 17.12
CA LYS A 73 -5.81 -0.94 17.85
C LYS A 73 -4.59 -1.57 18.54
N MET A 74 -3.40 -1.45 17.97
CA MET A 74 -2.17 -2.03 18.52
C MET A 74 -1.57 -1.23 19.68
N HIS A 75 -1.83 0.09 19.73
CA HIS A 75 -1.33 0.97 20.78
C HIS A 75 -2.35 1.25 21.89
N ARG A 76 -3.47 0.52 21.93
CA ARG A 76 -4.44 0.49 23.04
C ARG A 76 -4.23 -0.74 23.90
#